data_AF-A0A960ERP9-F1
#
_entry.id   AF-A0A960ERP9-F1
#
_cell.length_a   1.000
_cell.length_b   1.000
_cell.length_c   1.000
_cell.angle_alpha   90.00
_cell.angle_beta   90.00
_cell.angle_gamma   90.00
#
_symmetry.space_group_name_H-M   'P 1'
#
loop_
_entity.id
_entity.type
_entity.pdbx_description
1 polymer ?
#
loop_
_entity_poly.entity_id
_entity_poly.type
_entity_poly.pdbx_seq_one_letter_code
_entity_poly.pdbx_strand_id
1 'polypeptide(L)'
;MLLAELELYLSRPVAPTRRIALGDSELPVGPGLGFGGLLLGAVVARFVPEVDRDFLGDLERLTRQLEAGHRIPQPRLRHRLQRDRIGLTSHAHRLRGDGERLEFDLDERGNAMPNVLGAIYAAGRLTGTARAAALGAARRGLAWRGSVGPSLVEYLGGDTVSRDLAALRGHEPRAWALGLFGLTESTIDGPLVHRRFRELVRAAHPDHGGDADVAASRLDDLARARRILTQG
;
A
#
# COMPACT_ATOMS: atom_id res chain seq x y z
N MET A 1 9.52 9.16 7.00
CA MET A 1 9.26 9.07 5.55
C MET A 1 7.90 8.42 5.30
N LEU A 2 7.11 8.91 4.34
CA LEU A 2 5.87 8.25 3.90
C LEU A 2 6.22 7.02 3.06
N LEU A 3 5.68 5.86 3.40
CA LEU A 3 5.94 4.57 2.73
C LEU A 3 4.76 4.08 1.90
N ALA A 4 3.53 4.34 2.34
CA ALA A 4 2.32 4.07 1.60
C ALA A 4 1.18 4.98 2.09
N GLU A 5 0.22 5.26 1.22
CA GLU A 5 -0.98 6.03 1.52
C GLU A 5 -2.19 5.44 0.79
N LEU A 6 -3.29 5.29 1.53
CA LEU A 6 -4.61 4.93 1.04
C LEU A 6 -5.57 6.08 1.35
N GLU A 7 -6.19 6.64 0.33
CA GLU A 7 -7.25 7.62 0.49
C GLU A 7 -8.61 6.99 0.17
N LEU A 8 -9.56 7.15 1.08
CA LEU A 8 -10.94 6.68 0.94
C LEU A 8 -11.90 7.85 1.08
N TYR A 9 -12.98 7.81 0.30
CA TYR A 9 -14.09 8.74 0.41
C TYR A 9 -15.32 7.96 0.86
N LEU A 10 -15.79 8.25 2.07
CA LEU A 10 -16.83 7.48 2.74
C LEU A 10 -18.07 8.34 3.00
N SER A 11 -19.25 7.73 2.95
CA SER A 11 -20.46 8.39 3.44
C SER A 11 -20.31 8.74 4.92
N ARG A 12 -20.80 9.92 5.31
CA ARG A 12 -20.93 10.29 6.72
C ARG A 12 -21.77 9.26 7.49
N PRO A 13 -21.48 9.00 8.78
CA PRO A 13 -22.19 7.99 9.56
C PRO A 13 -23.72 8.13 9.58
N VAL A 14 -24.23 9.37 9.54
CA VAL A 14 -25.66 9.69 9.62
C VAL A 14 -26.34 9.69 8.23
N ALA A 15 -25.58 9.53 7.13
CA ALA A 15 -26.15 9.56 5.80
C ALA A 15 -26.96 8.28 5.49
N PRO A 16 -28.16 8.39 4.88
CA PRO A 16 -28.99 7.23 4.56
C PRO A 16 -28.33 6.31 3.52
N THR A 17 -27.49 6.86 2.64
CA THR A 17 -26.76 6.11 1.62
C THR A 17 -25.38 5.69 2.11
N ARG A 18 -25.04 4.40 1.96
CA ARG A 18 -23.73 3.83 2.31
C ARG A 18 -22.85 3.71 1.06
N ARG A 19 -22.01 4.72 0.83
CA ARG A 19 -21.20 4.86 -0.39
C ARG A 19 -19.71 4.84 -0.03
N ILE A 20 -18.93 4.27 -0.94
CA ILE A 20 -17.48 4.17 -0.85
C ILE A 20 -16.93 4.60 -2.21
N ALA A 21 -15.97 5.52 -2.22
CA ALA A 21 -15.15 5.79 -3.38
C ALA A 21 -13.67 5.71 -2.98
N LEU A 22 -12.84 5.27 -3.92
CA LEU A 22 -11.39 5.22 -3.72
C LEU A 22 -10.80 6.55 -4.18
N GLY A 23 -9.97 7.14 -3.33
CA GLY A 23 -9.22 8.35 -3.56
C GLY A 23 -7.95 8.08 -4.37
N ASP A 24 -7.02 9.02 -4.28
CA ASP A 24 -5.70 8.87 -4.86
C ASP A 24 -4.83 8.11 -3.85
N SER A 25 -4.12 7.07 -4.27
CA SER A 25 -3.43 6.18 -3.33
C SER A 25 -2.08 5.76 -3.88
N GLU A 26 -1.05 5.92 -3.05
CA GLU A 26 0.29 5.44 -3.31
C GLU A 26 0.48 4.14 -2.53
N LEU A 27 0.34 3.02 -3.24
CA LEU A 27 0.45 1.69 -2.65
C LEU A 27 1.64 0.96 -3.28
N PRO A 28 2.89 1.27 -2.88
CA PRO A 28 4.05 0.56 -3.39
C PRO A 28 3.95 -0.94 -3.12
N VAL A 29 4.00 -1.70 -4.20
CA VAL A 29 4.00 -3.16 -4.18
C VAL A 29 5.39 -3.61 -4.63
N GLY A 30 6.10 -4.32 -3.75
CA GLY A 30 7.37 -4.99 -4.08
C GLY A 30 7.13 -6.48 -4.36
N PRO A 31 8.18 -7.30 -4.54
CA PRO A 31 8.01 -8.75 -4.56
C PRO A 31 7.33 -9.22 -3.26
N GLY A 32 6.12 -9.76 -3.37
CA GLY A 32 5.31 -10.17 -2.23
C GLY A 32 4.29 -9.10 -1.79
N LEU A 33 4.32 -8.71 -0.51
CA LEU A 33 3.29 -7.86 0.10
C LEU A 33 3.52 -6.35 -0.12
N GLY A 34 4.77 -5.91 0.01
CA GLY A 34 5.15 -4.49 -0.01
C GLY A 34 4.49 -3.64 1.08
N PHE A 35 4.83 -2.35 1.13
CA PHE A 35 4.25 -1.39 2.07
C PHE A 35 2.77 -1.12 1.78
N GLY A 36 2.36 -1.13 0.51
CA GLY A 36 0.96 -0.99 0.12
C GLY A 36 0.09 -2.12 0.66
N GLY A 37 0.50 -3.37 0.44
CA GLY A 37 -0.25 -4.52 0.97
C GLY A 37 -0.26 -4.57 2.50
N LEU A 38 0.84 -4.15 3.14
CA LEU A 38 0.92 -4.04 4.60
C LEU A 38 -0.07 -3.01 5.15
N LEU A 39 -0.12 -1.81 4.55
CA LEU A 39 -1.09 -0.77 4.93
C LEU A 39 -2.53 -1.25 4.76
N LEU A 40 -2.85 -1.88 3.63
CA LEU A 40 -4.19 -2.40 3.36
C LEU A 40 -4.62 -3.46 4.39
N GLY A 41 -3.73 -4.39 4.73
CA GLY A 41 -3.97 -5.37 5.79
C GLY A 41 -4.15 -4.72 7.16
N ALA A 42 -3.38 -3.67 7.46
CA ALA A 42 -3.46 -2.97 8.73
C ALA A 42 -4.75 -2.16 8.90
N VAL A 43 -5.24 -1.50 7.84
CA VAL A 43 -6.57 -0.87 7.84
C VAL A 43 -7.65 -1.91 8.15
N VAL A 44 -7.61 -3.08 7.50
CA VAL A 44 -8.57 -4.15 7.79
C VAL A 44 -8.47 -4.60 9.25
N ALA A 45 -7.26 -4.85 9.75
CA ALA A 45 -7.01 -5.28 11.12
C ALA A 45 -7.46 -4.27 12.17
N ARG A 46 -7.29 -2.97 11.90
CA ARG A 46 -7.71 -1.90 12.82
C ARG A 46 -9.22 -1.86 12.99
N PHE A 47 -9.96 -1.93 11.88
CA PHE A 47 -11.40 -1.70 11.88
C PHE A 47 -12.23 -2.97 12.07
N VAL A 48 -11.68 -4.17 11.82
CA VAL A 48 -12.44 -5.43 11.96
C VAL A 48 -13.07 -5.67 13.35
N PRO A 49 -12.49 -5.25 14.50
CA PRO A 49 -13.12 -5.47 15.81
C PRO A 49 -14.48 -4.76 15.96
N GLU A 50 -14.71 -3.70 15.19
CA GLU A 50 -15.93 -2.89 15.20
C GLU A 50 -16.91 -3.32 14.08
N VAL A 51 -16.55 -4.31 13.27
CA VAL A 51 -17.42 -4.89 12.26
C VAL A 51 -18.30 -5.97 12.89
N ASP A 52 -19.59 -5.94 12.56
CA ASP A 52 -20.53 -6.98 12.94
C ASP A 52 -20.07 -8.35 12.40
N ARG A 53 -20.00 -9.33 13.31
CA ARG A 53 -19.40 -10.66 13.07
C ARG A 53 -20.12 -11.42 11.97
N ASP A 54 -21.41 -11.16 11.76
CA ASP A 54 -22.21 -11.80 10.72
C ASP A 54 -21.69 -11.47 9.31
N PHE A 55 -20.97 -10.36 9.14
CA PHE A 55 -20.39 -9.97 7.85
C PHE A 55 -18.98 -10.50 7.60
N LEU A 56 -18.32 -11.13 8.58
CA LEU A 56 -16.91 -11.56 8.44
C LEU A 56 -16.75 -12.62 7.35
N GLY A 57 -17.64 -13.61 7.29
CA GLY A 57 -17.61 -14.63 6.23
C GLY A 57 -17.88 -14.05 4.83
N ASP A 58 -18.71 -13.01 4.74
CA ASP A 58 -18.99 -12.30 3.50
C ASP A 58 -17.82 -11.43 3.01
N LEU A 59 -17.09 -10.81 3.95
CA LEU A 59 -15.84 -10.07 3.68
C LEU A 59 -14.74 -11.02 3.21
N GLU A 60 -14.56 -12.14 3.90
CA GLU A 60 -13.58 -13.15 3.51
C GLU A 60 -13.89 -13.70 2.10
N ARG A 61 -15.16 -14.01 1.82
CA ARG A 61 -15.60 -14.41 0.47
C ARG A 61 -15.32 -13.33 -0.57
N LEU A 62 -15.58 -12.05 -0.25
CA LEU A 62 -15.28 -10.94 -1.16
C LEU A 62 -13.79 -10.87 -1.51
N THR A 63 -12.88 -11.09 -0.55
CA THR A 63 -11.44 -11.10 -0.85
C THR A 63 -11.08 -12.19 -1.87
N ARG A 64 -11.64 -13.40 -1.74
CA ARG A 64 -11.39 -14.50 -2.68
C ARG A 64 -11.96 -14.21 -4.07
N GLN A 65 -13.15 -13.62 -4.13
CA GLN A 65 -13.78 -13.24 -5.40
C GLN A 65 -12.94 -12.20 -6.15
N LEU A 66 -12.45 -11.17 -5.45
CA LEU A 66 -11.57 -10.14 -6.03
C LEU A 66 -10.22 -10.72 -6.46
N GLU A 67 -9.64 -11.64 -5.69
CA GLU A 67 -8.37 -12.30 -6.00
C GLU A 67 -8.49 -13.11 -7.29
N ALA A 68 -9.60 -13.84 -7.43
CA ALA A 68 -9.97 -14.57 -8.64
C ALA A 68 -10.49 -13.67 -9.78
N GLY A 69 -10.41 -12.34 -9.66
CA GLY A 69 -10.79 -11.39 -10.71
C GLY A 69 -12.28 -11.34 -11.04
N HIS A 70 -13.15 -11.80 -10.14
CA HIS A 70 -14.59 -11.79 -10.39
C HIS A 70 -15.14 -10.36 -10.40
N ARG A 71 -16.12 -10.12 -11.28
CA ARG A 71 -16.93 -8.90 -11.22
C ARG A 71 -17.83 -8.97 -9.98
N ILE A 72 -17.76 -7.95 -9.13
CA ILE A 72 -18.57 -7.88 -7.90
C ILE A 72 -19.84 -7.05 -8.17
N PRO A 73 -21.05 -7.65 -8.07
CA PRO A 73 -22.29 -6.89 -8.11
C PRO A 73 -22.36 -5.87 -6.97
N GLN A 74 -22.87 -4.68 -7.28
CA GLN A 74 -23.05 -3.59 -6.32
C GLN A 74 -24.55 -3.31 -6.13
N PRO A 75 -25.00 -3.00 -4.91
CA PRO A 75 -24.22 -2.86 -3.67
C PRO A 75 -23.77 -4.21 -3.09
N ARG A 76 -22.65 -4.21 -2.38
CA ARG A 76 -22.11 -5.39 -1.67
C ARG A 76 -22.00 -5.07 -0.18
N LEU A 77 -22.42 -5.98 0.69
CA LEU A 77 -22.39 -5.77 2.15
C LEU A 77 -23.09 -4.46 2.58
N ARG A 78 -24.22 -4.15 1.91
CA ARG A 78 -25.01 -2.91 2.08
C ARG A 78 -24.28 -1.61 1.69
N HIS A 79 -23.08 -1.69 1.09
CA HIS A 79 -22.30 -0.53 0.66
C HIS A 79 -22.16 -0.53 -0.86
N ARG A 80 -22.21 0.64 -1.48
CA ARG A 80 -22.03 0.82 -2.93
C ARG A 80 -20.66 1.43 -3.21
N LEU A 81 -19.82 0.69 -3.94
CA LEU A 81 -18.60 1.24 -4.54
C LEU A 81 -18.96 2.14 -5.74
N GLN A 82 -18.40 3.34 -5.80
CA GLN A 82 -18.62 4.31 -6.87
C GLN A 82 -17.34 5.10 -7.21
N ARG A 83 -17.39 5.85 -8.31
CA ARG A 83 -16.30 6.75 -8.74
C ARG A 83 -16.44 8.17 -8.18
N ASP A 84 -17.67 8.67 -8.13
CA ASP A 84 -17.97 10.01 -7.64
C ASP A 84 -17.70 10.16 -6.14
N ARG A 85 -17.06 11.28 -5.78
CA ARG A 85 -16.63 11.65 -4.43
C ARG A 85 -17.55 12.71 -3.80
N ILE A 86 -18.53 13.27 -4.53
CA ILE A 86 -19.39 14.36 -4.06
C ILE A 86 -20.22 13.95 -2.83
N GLY A 87 -20.11 14.76 -1.79
CA GLY A 87 -20.80 14.56 -0.52
C GLY A 87 -20.28 13.38 0.31
N LEU A 88 -19.06 12.91 0.01
CA LEU A 88 -18.31 11.95 0.83
C LEU A 88 -17.21 12.68 1.62
N THR A 89 -16.84 12.11 2.76
CA THR A 89 -15.75 12.60 3.61
C THR A 89 -14.47 11.83 3.27
N SER A 90 -13.35 12.54 3.08
CA SER A 90 -12.05 11.92 2.85
C SER A 90 -11.47 11.38 4.16
N HIS A 91 -10.88 10.20 4.09
CA HIS A 91 -10.16 9.49 5.14
C HIS A 91 -8.84 8.99 4.56
N ALA A 92 -7.72 9.44 5.14
CA ALA A 92 -6.39 9.05 4.70
C ALA A 92 -5.76 8.09 5.71
N HIS A 93 -5.24 6.98 5.22
CA HIS A 93 -4.51 5.99 5.99
C HIS A 93 -3.09 5.92 5.47
N ARG A 94 -2.10 5.96 6.35
CA ARG A 94 -0.68 6.08 5.98
C ARG A 94 0.15 5.07 6.74
N LEU A 95 1.17 4.57 6.04
CA LEU A 95 2.29 3.86 6.64
C LEU A 95 3.51 4.77 6.54
N ARG A 96 4.14 5.02 7.69
CA ARG A 96 5.36 5.82 7.80
C ARG A 96 6.50 4.93 8.30
N GLY A 97 7.71 5.28 7.92
CA GLY A 97 8.92 4.69 8.48
C GLY A 97 9.98 5.74 8.78
N ASP A 98 10.71 5.55 9.86
CA ASP A 98 11.82 6.41 10.30
C ASP A 98 13.20 5.76 10.09
N GLY A 99 13.24 4.61 9.43
CA GLY A 99 14.44 3.81 9.20
C GLY A 99 14.51 2.59 10.13
N GLU A 100 14.02 2.68 11.36
CA GLU A 100 14.06 1.58 12.32
C GLU A 100 12.70 0.96 12.61
N ARG A 101 11.64 1.75 12.48
CA ARG A 101 10.28 1.40 12.88
C ARG A 101 9.29 1.72 11.78
N LEU A 102 8.20 0.98 11.80
CA LEU A 102 7.01 1.24 11.00
C LEU A 102 5.92 1.78 11.92
N GLU A 103 5.26 2.85 11.48
CA GLU A 103 4.17 3.49 12.19
C GLU A 103 2.95 3.61 11.28
N PHE A 104 1.78 3.21 11.80
CA PHE A 104 0.51 3.35 11.11
C PHE A 104 -0.20 4.60 11.61
N ASP A 105 -0.53 5.50 10.68
CA ASP A 105 -1.28 6.72 10.89
C ASP A 105 -2.63 6.52 10.19
N LEU A 106 -3.63 6.00 10.92
CA LEU A 106 -4.93 5.57 10.40
C LEU A 106 -6.03 6.55 10.81
N ASP A 107 -6.84 7.02 9.86
CA ASP A 107 -7.95 7.93 10.16
C ASP A 107 -9.15 7.19 10.73
N GLU A 108 -9.30 7.27 12.06
CA GLU A 108 -10.34 6.56 12.82
C GLU A 108 -11.71 7.26 12.83
N ARG A 109 -11.88 8.39 12.13
CA ARG A 109 -13.15 9.14 12.14
C ARG A 109 -14.26 8.46 11.34
N GLY A 110 -13.91 7.51 10.47
CA GLY A 110 -14.84 6.81 9.58
C GLY A 110 -15.39 5.52 10.18
N ASN A 111 -16.60 5.14 9.76
CA ASN A 111 -17.19 3.86 10.17
C ASN A 111 -16.32 2.65 9.77
N ALA A 112 -16.33 1.61 10.59
CA ALA A 112 -15.48 0.43 10.40
C ALA A 112 -15.72 -0.32 9.07
N MET A 113 -16.96 -0.73 8.79
CA MET A 113 -17.30 -1.49 7.57
C MET A 113 -16.84 -0.82 6.26
N PRO A 114 -17.11 0.48 6.00
CA PRO A 114 -16.65 1.11 4.76
C PRO A 114 -15.12 1.28 4.69
N ASN A 115 -14.41 1.44 5.81
CA ASN A 115 -12.95 1.42 5.82
C ASN A 115 -12.39 0.04 5.41
N VAL A 116 -12.92 -1.04 6.00
CA VAL A 116 -12.55 -2.42 5.64
C VAL A 116 -12.84 -2.71 4.17
N LEU A 117 -14.03 -2.36 3.69
CA LEU A 117 -14.41 -2.54 2.29
C LEU A 117 -13.54 -1.71 1.35
N GLY A 118 -13.24 -0.45 1.70
CA GLY A 118 -12.37 0.43 0.94
C GLY A 118 -10.98 -0.18 0.74
N ALA A 119 -10.37 -0.68 1.82
CA ALA A 119 -9.08 -1.37 1.75
C ALA A 119 -9.14 -2.64 0.89
N ILE A 120 -10.19 -3.47 1.03
CA ILE A 120 -10.36 -4.69 0.22
C ILE A 120 -10.54 -4.35 -1.27
N TYR A 121 -11.32 -3.32 -1.61
CA TYR A 121 -11.47 -2.89 -3.00
C TYR A 121 -10.19 -2.28 -3.57
N ALA A 122 -9.41 -1.55 -2.75
CA ALA A 122 -8.11 -1.03 -3.16
C ALA A 122 -7.12 -2.18 -3.44
N ALA A 123 -7.07 -3.19 -2.57
CA ALA A 123 -6.30 -4.42 -2.80
C ALA A 123 -6.71 -5.12 -4.11
N GLY A 124 -8.02 -5.20 -4.38
CA GLY A 124 -8.56 -5.79 -5.60
C GLY A 124 -8.21 -5.04 -6.90
N ARG A 125 -7.78 -3.77 -6.84
CA ARG A 125 -7.31 -2.99 -8.00
C ARG A 125 -5.84 -3.25 -8.36
N LEU A 126 -5.07 -3.88 -7.47
CA LEU A 126 -3.71 -4.30 -7.78
C LEU A 126 -3.72 -5.42 -8.83
N THR A 127 -2.56 -5.71 -9.42
CA THR A 127 -2.41 -6.71 -10.49
C THR A 127 -1.54 -7.88 -10.05
N GLY A 128 -1.68 -9.02 -10.74
CA GLY A 128 -0.79 -10.18 -10.60
C GLY A 128 -0.63 -10.69 -9.16
N THR A 129 0.63 -10.96 -8.79
CA THR A 129 1.02 -11.48 -7.48
C THR A 129 0.79 -10.47 -6.35
N ALA A 130 0.91 -9.17 -6.63
CA ALA A 130 0.66 -8.11 -5.64
C ALA A 130 -0.81 -8.10 -5.18
N ARG A 131 -1.76 -8.34 -6.11
CA ARG A 131 -3.18 -8.49 -5.76
C ARG A 131 -3.41 -9.65 -4.79
N ALA A 132 -2.85 -10.82 -5.11
CA ALA A 132 -2.98 -12.01 -4.27
C ALA A 132 -2.36 -11.79 -2.89
N ALA A 133 -1.16 -11.19 -2.83
CA ALA A 133 -0.49 -10.90 -1.58
C ALA A 133 -1.27 -9.91 -0.71
N ALA A 134 -1.76 -8.80 -1.28
CA ALA A 134 -2.54 -7.79 -0.56
C ALA A 134 -3.88 -8.35 -0.06
N LEU A 135 -4.60 -9.13 -0.87
CA LEU A 135 -5.86 -9.77 -0.45
C LEU A 135 -5.61 -10.88 0.58
N GLY A 136 -4.48 -11.58 0.50
CA GLY A 136 -4.00 -12.49 1.54
C GLY A 136 -3.74 -11.77 2.87
N ALA A 137 -3.10 -10.60 2.84
CA ALA A 137 -2.91 -9.78 4.03
C ALA A 137 -4.24 -9.20 4.55
N ALA A 138 -5.17 -8.81 3.69
CA ALA A 138 -6.51 -8.40 4.11
C ALA A 138 -7.24 -9.52 4.85
N ARG A 139 -7.15 -10.77 4.38
CA ARG A 139 -7.71 -11.95 5.08
C ARG A 139 -7.06 -12.18 6.44
N ARG A 140 -5.72 -12.07 6.54
CA ARG A 140 -5.02 -12.10 7.83
C ARG A 140 -5.54 -10.97 8.73
N GLY A 141 -5.67 -9.76 8.21
CA GLY A 141 -6.25 -8.62 8.92
C GLY A 141 -7.64 -8.91 9.50
N LEU A 142 -8.53 -9.59 8.76
CA LEU A 142 -9.85 -10.00 9.27
C LEU A 142 -9.76 -10.95 10.49
N ALA A 143 -8.72 -11.76 10.54
CA ALA A 143 -8.46 -12.71 11.63
C ALA A 143 -7.67 -12.10 12.81
N TRP A 144 -7.14 -10.88 12.66
CA TRP A 144 -6.34 -10.23 13.70
C TRP A 144 -7.17 -9.92 14.95
N ARG A 145 -6.53 -10.04 16.12
CA ARG A 145 -7.16 -9.81 17.44
C ARG A 145 -6.32 -8.93 18.37
N GLY A 146 -5.12 -8.53 17.96
CA GLY A 146 -4.23 -7.67 18.73
C GLY A 146 -4.42 -6.18 18.43
N SER A 147 -3.55 -5.34 18.99
CA SER A 147 -3.46 -3.92 18.63
C SER A 147 -2.74 -3.72 17.29
N VAL A 148 -2.91 -2.54 16.71
CA VAL A 148 -2.10 -2.09 15.57
C VAL A 148 -0.71 -1.72 16.08
N GLY A 149 0.33 -2.36 15.54
CA GLY A 149 1.70 -2.17 15.99
C GLY A 149 2.67 -3.21 15.43
N PRO A 150 3.86 -3.38 16.02
CA PRO A 150 4.90 -4.27 15.50
C PRO A 150 4.47 -5.73 15.33
N SER A 151 3.68 -6.28 16.27
CA SER A 151 3.18 -7.66 16.17
C SER A 151 2.23 -7.86 14.99
N LEU A 152 1.46 -6.83 14.63
CA LEU A 152 0.63 -6.85 13.43
C LEU A 152 1.50 -6.85 12.16
N VAL A 153 2.60 -6.10 12.16
CA VAL A 153 3.55 -6.08 11.04
C VAL A 153 4.11 -7.48 10.80
N GLU A 154 4.57 -8.15 11.85
CA GLU A 154 5.08 -9.53 11.78
C GLU A 154 3.99 -10.50 11.30
N TYR A 155 2.79 -10.39 11.85
CA TYR A 155 1.66 -11.24 11.50
C TYR A 155 1.19 -11.07 10.04
N LEU A 156 1.18 -9.84 9.54
CA LEU A 156 0.79 -9.55 8.15
C LEU A 156 1.92 -9.85 7.17
N GLY A 157 3.15 -9.52 7.53
CA GLY A 157 4.30 -9.48 6.62
C GLY A 157 5.21 -10.70 6.62
N GLY A 158 5.29 -11.43 7.74
CA GLY A 158 6.28 -12.48 7.96
C GLY A 158 7.70 -12.05 7.56
N ASP A 159 8.47 -12.98 7.01
CA ASP A 159 9.86 -12.74 6.57
C ASP A 159 10.02 -11.71 5.45
N THR A 160 8.94 -11.40 4.70
CA THR A 160 9.01 -10.45 3.58
C THR A 160 9.15 -9.02 4.08
N VAL A 161 8.37 -8.63 5.09
CA VAL A 161 8.47 -7.29 5.67
C VAL A 161 9.77 -7.12 6.46
N SER A 162 10.30 -8.18 7.07
CA SER A 162 11.63 -8.15 7.69
C SER A 162 12.73 -7.81 6.69
N ARG A 163 12.65 -8.29 5.44
CA ARG A 163 13.59 -7.92 4.37
C ARG A 163 13.41 -6.46 3.92
N ASP A 164 12.17 -6.01 3.72
CA ASP A 164 11.88 -4.62 3.36
C ASP A 164 12.32 -3.64 4.47
N LEU A 165 12.13 -4.01 5.73
CA LEU A 165 12.56 -3.24 6.89
C LEU A 165 14.07 -3.31 7.11
N ALA A 166 14.74 -4.41 6.77
CA ALA A 166 16.21 -4.49 6.75
C ALA A 166 16.81 -3.58 5.67
N ALA A 167 16.16 -3.47 4.51
CA ALA A 167 16.54 -2.51 3.48
C ALA A 167 16.39 -1.07 3.96
N LEU A 168 15.33 -0.76 4.74
CA LEU A 168 15.13 0.54 5.39
C LEU A 168 16.14 0.81 6.53
N ARG A 169 16.47 -0.20 7.35
CA ARG A 169 17.41 -0.09 8.49
C ARG A 169 18.86 0.06 8.06
N GLY A 170 19.22 -0.49 6.90
CA GLY A 170 20.60 -0.45 6.41
C GLY A 170 21.04 0.92 5.87
N HIS A 171 20.13 1.88 5.68
CA HIS A 171 20.47 3.10 4.98
C HIS A 171 19.66 4.30 5.45
N GLU A 172 20.35 5.39 5.78
CA GLU A 172 19.75 6.71 5.61
C GLU A 172 19.10 6.76 4.21
N PRO A 173 17.80 7.11 4.08
CA PRO A 173 17.11 7.07 2.79
C PRO A 173 17.83 7.86 1.69
N ARG A 174 18.49 8.96 2.07
CA ARG A 174 19.32 9.78 1.17
C ARG A 174 20.63 9.07 0.80
N ALA A 175 21.32 8.46 1.76
CA ALA A 175 22.53 7.66 1.51
C ALA A 175 22.26 6.42 0.62
N TRP A 176 21.12 5.74 0.79
CA TRP A 176 20.68 4.68 -0.12
C TRP A 176 20.48 5.18 -1.54
N ALA A 177 19.73 6.28 -1.69
CA ALA A 177 19.41 6.83 -3.00
C ALA A 177 20.67 7.34 -3.71
N LEU A 178 21.60 7.95 -2.96
CA LEU A 178 22.93 8.31 -3.44
C LEU A 178 23.73 7.07 -3.89
N GLY A 179 23.79 6.02 -3.06
CA GLY A 179 24.48 4.77 -3.39
C GLY A 179 23.92 4.10 -4.64
N LEU A 180 22.59 4.06 -4.79
CA LEU A 180 21.93 3.50 -5.98
C LEU A 180 22.28 4.29 -7.27
N PHE A 181 22.49 5.60 -7.15
CA PHE A 181 22.85 6.46 -8.27
C PHE A 181 24.37 6.58 -8.49
N GLY A 182 25.18 5.95 -7.62
CA GLY A 182 26.63 6.09 -7.61
C GLY A 182 27.08 7.54 -7.33
N LEU A 183 26.33 8.24 -6.48
CA LEU A 183 26.55 9.62 -6.09
C LEU A 183 26.93 9.72 -4.61
N THR A 184 27.38 10.90 -4.21
CA THR A 184 27.68 11.28 -2.82
C THR A 184 27.01 12.62 -2.51
N GLU A 185 26.88 12.98 -1.23
CA GLU A 185 26.35 14.29 -0.83
C GLU A 185 27.17 15.47 -1.39
N SER A 186 28.47 15.27 -1.66
CA SER A 186 29.33 16.28 -2.26
C SER A 186 29.18 16.44 -3.78
N THR A 187 28.52 15.48 -4.45
CA THR A 187 28.42 15.43 -5.92
C THR A 187 27.00 15.57 -6.42
N ILE A 188 26.00 15.52 -5.54
CA ILE A 188 24.59 15.58 -5.91
C ILE A 188 24.21 16.96 -6.45
N ASP A 189 23.63 16.98 -7.65
CA ASP A 189 22.90 18.11 -8.20
C ASP A 189 21.63 17.63 -8.94
N GLY A 190 20.62 18.50 -9.02
CA GLY A 190 19.33 18.16 -9.64
C GLY A 190 19.43 17.66 -11.10
N PRO A 191 20.15 18.38 -11.99
CA PRO A 191 20.40 17.92 -13.36
C PRO A 191 21.09 16.55 -13.46
N LEU A 192 22.05 16.27 -12.59
CA LEU A 192 22.82 15.04 -12.52
C LEU A 192 21.95 13.87 -12.08
N VAL A 193 21.08 14.07 -11.08
CA VAL A 193 20.08 13.07 -10.67
C VAL A 193 19.20 12.69 -11.87
N HIS A 194 18.68 13.66 -12.62
CA HIS A 194 17.85 13.39 -13.80
C HIS A 194 18.62 12.70 -14.95
N ARG A 195 19.91 13.03 -15.12
CA ARG A 195 20.77 12.35 -16.09
C ARG A 195 21.02 10.90 -15.69
N ARG A 196 21.47 10.66 -14.46
CA ARG A 196 21.74 9.32 -13.90
C ARG A 196 20.50 8.44 -13.90
N PHE A 197 19.34 9.00 -13.56
CA PHE A 197 18.07 8.27 -13.62
C PHE A 197 17.79 7.72 -15.02
N ARG A 198 17.96 8.55 -16.08
CA ARG A 198 17.76 8.11 -17.46
C ARG A 198 18.75 7.03 -17.88
N GLU A 199 20.01 7.15 -17.47
CA GLU A 199 21.05 6.14 -17.73
C GLU A 199 20.71 4.80 -17.07
N LEU A 200 20.35 4.81 -15.79
CA LEU A 200 20.07 3.61 -15.01
C LEU A 200 18.76 2.94 -15.43
N VAL A 201 17.72 3.71 -15.76
CA VAL A 201 16.47 3.18 -16.32
C VAL A 201 16.72 2.50 -17.66
N ARG A 202 17.51 3.14 -18.54
CA ARG A 202 17.86 2.54 -19.83
C ARG A 202 18.62 1.23 -19.64
N ALA A 203 19.56 1.17 -18.70
CA ALA A 203 20.33 -0.05 -18.42
C ALA A 203 19.49 -1.17 -17.79
N ALA A 204 18.48 -0.84 -16.99
CA ALA A 204 17.60 -1.82 -16.35
C ALA A 204 16.51 -2.37 -17.28
N HIS A 205 16.22 -1.70 -18.41
CA HIS A 205 15.10 -2.05 -19.27
C HIS A 205 15.42 -3.29 -20.13
N PRO A 206 14.50 -4.27 -20.25
CA PRO A 206 14.73 -5.49 -21.05
C PRO A 206 15.01 -5.21 -22.53
N ASP A 207 14.33 -4.22 -23.11
CA ASP A 207 14.54 -3.75 -24.49
C ASP A 207 15.97 -3.22 -24.77
N HIS A 208 16.77 -3.03 -23.71
CA HIS A 208 18.14 -2.56 -23.78
C HIS A 208 19.14 -3.55 -23.15
N GLY A 209 18.74 -4.81 -23.02
CA GLY A 209 19.60 -5.89 -22.50
C GLY A 209 19.55 -6.07 -20.98
N GLY A 210 18.61 -5.41 -20.30
CA GLY A 210 18.34 -5.65 -18.89
C GLY A 210 17.67 -7.01 -18.63
N ASP A 211 17.87 -7.55 -17.43
CA ASP A 211 17.23 -8.80 -17.02
C ASP A 211 15.73 -8.58 -16.77
N ALA A 212 14.90 -9.27 -17.57
CA ALA A 212 13.45 -9.15 -17.54
C ALA A 212 12.83 -9.56 -16.20
N ASP A 213 13.45 -10.49 -15.47
CA ASP A 213 12.91 -11.01 -14.21
C ASP A 213 13.02 -10.01 -13.06
N VAL A 214 13.99 -9.08 -13.14
CA VAL A 214 14.25 -8.08 -12.09
C VAL A 214 14.04 -6.63 -12.54
N ALA A 215 13.82 -6.39 -13.83
CA ALA A 215 13.66 -5.05 -14.40
C ALA A 215 12.58 -4.23 -13.69
N ALA A 216 11.40 -4.82 -13.42
CA ALA A 216 10.30 -4.12 -12.76
C ALA A 216 10.70 -3.60 -11.37
N SER A 217 11.27 -4.49 -10.54
CA SER A 217 11.75 -4.11 -9.20
C SER A 217 12.82 -3.03 -9.25
N ARG A 218 13.73 -3.13 -10.23
CA ARG A 218 14.83 -2.17 -10.38
C ARG A 218 14.36 -0.79 -10.83
N LEU A 219 13.35 -0.73 -11.70
CA LEU A 219 12.72 0.53 -12.12
C LEU A 219 11.97 1.21 -10.97
N ASP A 220 11.28 0.44 -10.13
CA ASP A 220 10.59 0.96 -8.94
C ASP A 220 11.57 1.56 -7.93
N ASP A 221 12.70 0.90 -7.69
CA ASP A 221 13.75 1.40 -6.81
C ASP A 221 14.38 2.70 -7.35
N LEU A 222 14.66 2.77 -8.67
CA LEU A 222 15.17 3.99 -9.31
C LEU A 222 14.18 5.16 -9.23
N ALA A 223 12.88 4.89 -9.41
CA ALA A 223 11.83 5.90 -9.29
C ALA A 223 11.71 6.42 -7.86
N ARG A 224 11.81 5.53 -6.87
CA ARG A 224 11.80 5.88 -5.44
C ARG A 224 13.03 6.71 -5.08
N ALA A 225 14.23 6.28 -5.46
CA ALA A 225 15.48 7.01 -5.18
C ALA A 225 15.46 8.41 -5.79
N ARG A 226 15.00 8.57 -7.04
CA ARG A 226 14.85 9.91 -7.66
C ARG A 226 13.96 10.84 -6.84
N ARG A 227 12.80 10.36 -6.37
CA ARG A 227 11.91 11.17 -5.53
C ARG A 227 12.63 11.65 -4.26
N ILE A 228 13.29 10.74 -3.55
CA ILE A 228 14.05 11.06 -2.34
C ILE A 228 15.10 12.16 -2.60
N LEU A 229 15.85 12.07 -3.71
CA LEU A 229 16.91 13.02 -4.04
C LEU A 229 16.42 14.38 -4.59
N THR A 230 15.14 14.49 -4.97
CA THR A 230 14.58 15.72 -5.59
C THR A 230 13.55 16.43 -4.70
N GLN A 231 13.03 15.77 -3.68
CA GLN A 231 12.03 16.30 -2.75
C GLN A 231 12.57 16.60 -1.35
N GLY A 232 13.85 16.34 -1.09
CA GLY A 232 14.54 16.64 0.17
C GLY A 232 15.67 17.65 0.01
#